data_AF-A0A369RDN0-F1
#
_entry.id   AF-A0A369RDN0-F1
#
_cell.length_a   1.000
_cell.length_b   1.000
_cell.length_c   1.000
_cell.angle_alpha   90.00
_cell.angle_beta   90.00
_cell.angle_gamma   90.00
#
_symmetry.space_group_name_H-M   'P 1'
#
loop_
_entity.id
_entity.type
_entity.pdbx_description
1 polymer ?
#
loop_
_entity_poly.entity_id
_entity_poly.type
_entity_poly.pdbx_seq_one_letter_code
_entity_poly.pdbx_strand_id
1 'polypeptide(L)'
;MTDNAYQAWEKVLEYASVPLHGTMSRKIRKGVRLQIEEGKVFENAVLFISDLFLRVTEESPEGESINTYYDINRISSIRTYSSREQ
;
A
#
# COMPACT_ATOMS: atom_id res chain seq x y z
N MET A 1 -22.93 -7.89 -2.55
CA MET A 1 -21.92 -8.94 -2.33
C MET A 1 -20.60 -8.22 -2.21
N THR A 2 -19.96 -8.23 -1.03
CA THR A 2 -18.61 -7.67 -0.89
C THR A 2 -17.68 -8.45 -1.81
N ASP A 3 -17.09 -7.77 -2.79
CA ASP A 3 -16.20 -8.39 -3.76
C ASP A 3 -15.01 -9.01 -3.03
N ASN A 4 -14.84 -10.32 -3.18
CA ASN A 4 -13.77 -11.10 -2.54
C ASN A 4 -12.37 -10.54 -2.88
N ALA A 5 -12.22 -9.86 -4.03
CA ALA A 5 -10.97 -9.24 -4.46
C ALA A 5 -10.56 -8.07 -3.57
N TYR A 6 -11.50 -7.19 -3.19
CA TYR A 6 -11.22 -6.08 -2.27
C TYR A 6 -10.69 -6.60 -0.93
N GLN A 7 -11.37 -7.59 -0.35
CA GLN A 7 -10.98 -8.17 0.94
C GLN A 7 -9.60 -8.82 0.88
N ALA A 8 -9.24 -9.44 -0.26
CA ALA A 8 -7.91 -9.99 -0.45
C ALA A 8 -6.81 -8.91 -0.44
N TRP A 9 -7.01 -7.82 -1.21
CA TRP A 9 -6.02 -6.74 -1.27
C TRP A 9 -5.91 -5.95 0.02
N GLU A 10 -7.02 -5.70 0.71
CA GLU A 10 -7.01 -5.11 2.04
C GLU A 10 -6.13 -5.92 3.00
N LYS A 11 -6.29 -7.25 3.04
CA LYS A 11 -5.48 -8.14 3.90
C LYS A 11 -4.00 -8.13 3.54
N VAL A 12 -3.66 -8.15 2.25
CA VAL A 12 -2.27 -8.06 1.78
C VAL A 12 -1.62 -6.75 2.23
N LEU A 13 -2.34 -5.63 2.06
CA LEU A 13 -1.86 -4.31 2.44
C LEU A 13 -1.77 -4.16 3.96
N GLU A 14 -2.69 -4.75 4.72
CA GLU A 14 -2.64 -4.82 6.20
C GLU A 14 -1.40 -5.57 6.69
N TYR A 15 -1.02 -6.66 6.03
CA TYR A 15 0.17 -7.43 6.35
C TYR A 15 1.46 -6.65 6.06
N ALA A 16 1.53 -5.97 4.91
CA ALA A 16 2.69 -5.19 4.50
C ALA A 16 2.88 -3.88 5.28
N SER A 17 1.93 -3.47 6.12
CA SER A 17 1.91 -2.16 6.78
C SER A 17 1.54 -2.22 8.26
N VAL A 18 1.74 -1.10 8.96
CA VAL A 18 1.31 -0.87 10.35
C VAL A 18 0.37 0.33 10.42
N PRO A 19 -0.68 0.29 11.27
CA PRO A 19 -1.59 1.42 11.40
C PRO A 19 -0.87 2.66 11.95
N LEU A 20 -1.24 3.84 11.44
CA LEU A 20 -0.81 5.11 12.00
C LEU A 20 -1.86 5.59 13.00
N HIS A 21 -1.46 5.72 14.27
CA HIS A 21 -2.37 6.01 15.37
C HIS A 21 -3.17 7.30 15.14
N GLY A 22 -4.48 7.24 15.40
CA GLY A 22 -5.38 8.38 15.19
C GLY A 22 -5.75 8.68 13.73
N THR A 23 -5.40 7.80 12.78
CA THR A 23 -5.70 7.98 11.35
C THR A 23 -6.28 6.72 10.72
N MET A 24 -6.90 6.87 9.54
CA MET A 24 -7.31 5.75 8.67
C MET A 24 -6.16 5.23 7.78
N SER A 25 -4.94 5.73 7.99
CA SER A 25 -3.79 5.41 7.15
C SER A 25 -2.87 4.40 7.83
N ARG A 26 -2.02 3.77 7.01
CA ARG A 26 -1.04 2.76 7.43
C ARG A 26 0.31 3.09 6.82
N LYS A 27 1.41 2.83 7.50
CA LYS A 27 2.75 3.00 6.93
C LYS A 27 3.32 1.65 6.53
N ILE A 28 3.92 1.54 5.35
CA ILE A 28 4.64 0.34 4.93
C ILE A 28 5.68 0.00 6.02
N ARG A 29 5.76 -1.27 6.42
CA ARG A 29 6.68 -1.74 7.46
C ARG A 29 8.13 -1.47 7.06
N LYS A 30 8.97 -1.17 8.06
CA LYS A 30 10.42 -1.08 7.85
C LYS A 30 10.94 -2.40 7.27
N GLY A 31 11.74 -2.32 6.20
CA GLY A 31 12.28 -3.50 5.51
C GLY A 31 11.31 -4.20 4.57
N VAL A 32 10.09 -3.68 4.40
CA VAL A 32 9.13 -4.11 3.39
C VAL A 32 9.07 -3.07 2.28
N ARG A 33 9.06 -3.54 1.03
CA ARG A 33 8.75 -2.73 -0.15
C ARG A 33 7.51 -3.27 -0.83
N LEU A 34 6.73 -2.40 -1.46
CA LEU A 34 5.45 -2.72 -2.09
C LEU A 34 5.47 -2.31 -3.55
N GLN A 35 4.92 -3.12 -4.44
CA GLN A 35 4.71 -2.78 -5.84
C GLN A 35 3.29 -3.15 -6.22
N ILE A 36 2.62 -2.25 -6.93
CA ILE A 36 1.29 -2.49 -7.50
C ILE A 36 1.50 -2.75 -8.99
N GLU A 37 1.00 -3.88 -9.48
CA GLU A 37 1.29 -4.38 -10.83
C GLU A 37 2.80 -4.43 -11.13
N GLU A 38 3.20 -4.11 -12.36
CA GLU A 38 4.59 -3.90 -12.76
C GLU A 38 4.99 -2.42 -12.70
N GLY A 39 4.36 -1.66 -11.78
CA GLY A 39 4.60 -0.24 -11.57
C GLY A 39 5.82 0.06 -10.69
N LYS A 40 5.84 1.28 -10.13
CA LYS A 40 6.89 1.74 -9.20
C LYS A 40 6.92 0.89 -7.93
N VAL A 41 8.13 0.68 -7.38
CA VAL A 41 8.33 0.08 -6.06
C VAL A 41 8.34 1.18 -5.00
N PHE A 42 7.46 1.04 -4.01
CA PHE A 42 7.29 1.95 -2.89
C PHE A 42 8.00 1.42 -1.65
N GLU A 43 8.70 2.32 -0.95
CA GLU A 43 9.33 2.09 0.34
C GLU A 43 8.98 3.24 1.28
N ASN A 44 8.75 2.94 2.57
CA ASN A 44 8.39 3.93 3.61
C ASN A 44 7.14 4.77 3.31
N ALA A 45 6.34 4.41 2.31
CA ALA A 45 5.13 5.13 1.92
C ALA A 45 3.98 4.93 2.92
N VAL A 46 3.04 5.88 2.90
CA VAL A 46 1.78 5.82 3.64
C VAL A 46 0.67 5.35 2.72
N LEU A 47 -0.15 4.43 3.19
CA LEU A 47 -1.26 3.82 2.49
C LEU A 47 -2.57 4.31 3.10
N PHE A 48 -3.51 4.71 2.27
CA PHE A 48 -4.91 4.84 2.63
C PHE A 48 -5.70 3.82 1.82
N ILE A 49 -6.42 2.95 2.51
CA ILE A 49 -7.16 1.83 1.92
C ILE A 49 -8.65 2.13 2.07
N SER A 50 -9.37 2.10 0.96
CA SER A 50 -10.83 2.21 0.91
C SER A 50 -11.37 1.19 -0.10
N ASP A 51 -12.68 0.97 -0.06
CA ASP A 51 -13.41 0.14 -1.03
C ASP A 51 -13.41 0.71 -2.47
N LEU A 52 -13.14 2.01 -2.63
CA LEU A 52 -13.08 2.67 -3.94
C LEU A 52 -11.67 2.73 -4.51
N PHE A 53 -10.67 3.04 -3.68
CA PHE A 53 -9.30 3.22 -4.14
C PHE A 53 -8.26 2.89 -3.07
N LEU A 54 -7.06 2.55 -3.54
CA LEU A 54 -5.84 2.59 -2.76
C LEU A 54 -5.10 3.89 -3.08
N ARG A 55 -4.75 4.67 -2.07
CA ARG A 55 -3.81 5.79 -2.21
C ARG A 55 -2.48 5.44 -1.57
N VAL A 56 -1.41 5.64 -2.32
CA VAL A 56 -0.02 5.54 -1.86
C VAL A 56 0.58 6.94 -1.83
N THR A 57 1.03 7.37 -0.66
CA THR A 57 1.62 8.67 -0.41
C THR A 57 3.11 8.53 -0.12
N GLU A 58 3.92 9.19 -0.92
CA GLU A 58 5.37 9.32 -0.77
C GLU A 58 5.73 10.77 -0.40
N GLU A 59 6.90 10.95 0.19
CA GLU A 59 7.49 12.27 0.42
C GLU A 59 8.65 12.44 -0.55
N SER A 60 8.61 13.52 -1.33
CA SER A 60 9.73 13.86 -2.22
C SER A 60 10.93 14.36 -1.39
N PRO A 61 12.15 14.35 -1.97
CA PRO A 61 13.31 14.98 -1.33
C PRO A 61 13.12 16.47 -1.01
N GLU A 62 12.19 17.13 -1.71
CA GLU A 62 11.88 18.56 -1.60
C GLU A 62 10.76 18.86 -0.58
N GLY A 63 10.22 17.82 0.08
CA GLY A 63 9.18 17.94 1.10
C GLY A 63 7.74 17.94 0.56
N GLU A 64 7.56 17.77 -0.75
CA GLU A 64 6.23 17.61 -1.35
C GLU A 64 5.65 16.22 -1.08
N SER A 65 4.34 16.16 -0.79
CA SER A 65 3.60 14.91 -0.70
C SER A 65 3.14 14.45 -2.08
N ILE A 66 3.69 13.34 -2.57
CA ILE A 66 3.33 12.73 -3.85
C ILE A 66 2.28 11.66 -3.60
N ASN A 67 1.12 11.76 -4.25
CA ASN A 67 -0.01 10.85 -4.05
C ASN A 67 -0.32 10.09 -5.34
N THR A 68 -0.21 8.76 -5.31
CA THR A 68 -0.62 7.87 -6.40
C THR A 68 -1.91 7.15 -6.02
N TYR A 69 -2.88 7.15 -6.93
CA TYR A 69 -4.19 6.52 -6.71
C TYR A 69 -4.36 5.33 -7.64
N TYR A 70 -4.86 4.22 -7.08
CA TYR A 70 -5.18 3.00 -7.82
C TYR A 70 -6.65 2.67 -7.59
N ASP A 71 -7.35 2.32 -8.65
CA ASP A 71 -8.67 1.66 -8.55
C ASP A 71 -8.46 0.27 -7.94
N ILE A 72 -8.88 0.09 -6.69
CA ILE A 72 -8.61 -1.12 -5.93
C ILE A 72 -9.31 -2.35 -6.52
N ASN A 73 -10.39 -2.13 -7.26
CA ASN A 73 -11.16 -3.18 -7.92
C ASN A 73 -10.56 -3.61 -9.26
N ARG A 74 -9.55 -2.88 -9.76
CA ARG A 74 -8.81 -3.19 -10.99
C ARG A 74 -7.37 -3.63 -10.75
N ILE A 75 -6.93 -3.68 -9.49
CA ILE A 75 -5.64 -4.27 -9.15
C ILE A 75 -5.72 -5.77 -9.42
N SER A 76 -4.88 -6.23 -10.35
CA SER A 76 -4.64 -7.61 -10.70
C SER A 76 -3.54 -8.24 -9.85
N SER A 77 -2.57 -7.45 -9.38
CA SER A 77 -1.47 -7.95 -8.56
C SER A 77 -0.84 -6.93 -7.61
N ILE A 78 -0.42 -7.41 -6.43
CA ILE A 78 0.41 -6.71 -5.46
C ILE A 78 1.61 -7.58 -5.13
N ARG A 79 2.81 -7.02 -5.20
CA ARG A 79 4.06 -7.68 -4.86
C ARG A 79 4.68 -7.02 -3.64
N THR A 80 5.04 -7.82 -2.65
CA THR A 80 5.83 -7.37 -1.49
C THR A 80 7.24 -7.94 -1.56
N TYR A 81 8.20 -7.15 -1.13
CA TYR A 81 9.59 -7.56 -0.98
C TYR A 81 9.96 -7.39 0.48
N SER A 82 10.42 -8.46 1.11
CA SER A 82 11.05 -8.42 2.43
C SER A 82 12.32 -9.24 2.37
N SER A 83 13.30 -8.88 3.21
CA SER A 83 14.46 -9.75 3.44
C SER A 83 13.96 -11.13 3.86
N ARG A 84 14.53 -12.21 3.32
CA ARG A 84 14.34 -13.53 3.94
C ARG A 84 14.82 -13.39 5.39
N GLU A 85 13.95 -13.72 6.35
CA GLU A 85 14.42 -14.04 7.69
C GLU A 85 15.53 -15.09 7.51
N GLN A 86 16.74 -14.77 7.98
CA GLN A 86 17.76 -15.78 8.22
C GLN A 86 17.40 -16.51 9.52
#